data_AF-B6WPZ2-F1
#
_entry.id   AF-B6WPZ2-F1
#
_cell.length_a   1.000
_cell.length_b   1.000
_cell.length_c   1.000
_cell.angle_alpha   90.00
_cell.angle_beta   90.00
_cell.angle_gamma   90.00
#
_symmetry.space_group_name_H-M   'P 1'
#
loop_
_entity.id
_entity.type
_entity.pdbx_description
1 polymer ?
#
loop_
_entity_poly.entity_id
_entity_poly.type
_entity_poly.pdbx_seq_one_letter_code
_entity_poly.pdbx_strand_id
1 'polypeptide(L)'
;MDVLKESPIWVTPVYAIERTDPLMGGEFGINNVQARQLAWRTQYLRALLAMDHQPDGSHLLCEHHVARLAAIAESKLRLSVPTSRIRVEIDKLRSSCRALNRDWTASPEPWAPLLGQSMTL
;
A
#
# COMPACT_ATOMS: atom_id res chain seq x y z
N MET A 1 8.44 23.06 27.15
CA MET A 1 8.44 22.72 25.72
C MET A 1 7.06 23.10 25.21
N ASP A 2 6.95 24.23 24.52
CA ASP A 2 5.67 24.64 23.94
C ASP A 2 5.35 23.72 22.76
N VAL A 3 4.16 23.12 22.80
CA VAL A 3 3.67 22.26 21.72
C VAL A 3 3.09 23.19 20.64
N LEU A 4 3.69 23.16 19.45
CA LEU A 4 3.15 23.86 18.28
C LEU A 4 1.78 23.27 17.94
N LYS A 5 0.73 24.09 18.00
CA LYS A 5 -0.63 23.67 17.59
C LYS A 5 -0.71 23.61 16.07
N GLU A 6 -0.56 22.41 15.53
CA GLU A 6 -0.68 22.14 14.10
C GLU A 6 -2.12 21.75 13.74
N SER A 7 -2.60 22.24 12.60
CA SER A 7 -3.89 21.88 12.02
C SER A 7 -3.69 21.53 10.54
N PRO A 8 -4.31 20.46 10.01
CA PRO A 8 -4.10 20.00 8.64
C PRO A 8 -4.89 20.88 7.65
N ILE A 9 -4.46 22.13 7.46
CA ILE A 9 -5.12 23.12 6.60
C ILE A 9 -4.17 23.53 5.48
N TRP A 10 -4.65 23.51 4.24
CA TRP A 10 -3.91 24.02 3.10
C TRP A 10 -4.09 25.54 2.94
N VAL A 11 -3.15 26.32 3.48
CA VAL A 11 -3.15 27.79 3.37
C VAL A 11 -2.51 28.22 2.05
N THR A 12 -3.16 29.06 1.25
CA THR A 12 -2.59 29.64 0.01
C THR A 12 -2.99 31.12 -0.13
N PRO A 13 -2.04 32.04 -0.38
CA PRO A 13 -0.58 31.84 -0.48
C PRO A 13 0.08 31.61 0.89
N VAL A 14 1.33 31.13 0.89
CA VAL A 14 2.16 31.17 2.11
C VAL A 14 2.59 32.61 2.32
N TYR A 15 2.44 33.11 3.54
CA TYR A 15 2.86 34.44 3.92
C TYR A 15 4.38 34.57 3.76
N ALA A 16 4.81 35.57 3.00
CA ALA A 16 6.21 35.96 2.89
C ALA A 16 6.47 37.05 3.92
N ILE A 17 7.47 36.85 4.78
CA ILE A 17 7.89 37.87 5.73
C ILE A 17 8.45 39.06 4.96
N GLU A 18 7.90 40.24 5.23
CA GLU A 18 8.31 41.48 4.60
C GLU A 18 9.33 42.23 5.48
N ARG A 19 10.09 43.14 4.88
CA ARG A 19 11.08 43.94 5.63
C ARG A 19 10.45 44.95 6.59
N THR A 20 9.19 45.30 6.35
CA THR A 20 8.39 46.20 7.19
C THR A 20 7.73 45.49 8.36
N ASP A 21 7.80 44.16 8.41
CA ASP A 21 7.15 43.38 9.46
C ASP A 21 7.83 43.60 10.81
N PRO A 22 7.06 43.80 11.89
CA PRO A 22 7.60 43.97 13.22
C PRO A 22 8.23 42.66 13.69
N LEU A 23 9.41 42.70 14.31
CA LEU A 23 10.05 41.51 14.90
C LEU A 23 9.27 41.03 16.14
N MET A 24 8.25 40.21 15.91
CA MET A 24 7.39 39.65 16.95
C MET A 24 7.55 38.13 17.00
N GLY A 25 8.03 37.64 18.15
CA GLY A 25 8.06 36.22 18.50
C GLY A 25 6.76 35.74 19.16
N GLY A 26 6.78 34.52 19.70
CA GLY A 26 5.62 33.89 20.36
C GLY A 26 4.74 33.06 19.41
N GLU A 27 3.77 32.31 19.95
CA GLU A 27 2.93 31.35 19.20
C GLU A 27 2.24 31.97 17.97
N PHE A 28 1.88 33.26 18.06
CA PHE A 28 1.22 34.01 16.99
C PHE A 28 2.05 35.17 16.43
N GLY A 29 3.36 35.23 16.76
CA GLY A 29 4.26 36.23 16.22
C GLY A 29 4.46 36.08 14.71
N ILE A 30 4.68 37.20 14.00
CA ILE A 30 4.83 37.24 12.54
C ILE A 30 5.98 36.31 12.07
N ASN A 31 7.05 36.22 12.86
CA ASN A 31 8.21 35.36 12.57
C ASN A 31 7.85 33.87 12.50
N ASN A 32 6.79 33.45 13.20
CA ASN A 32 6.35 32.06 13.28
C ASN A 32 5.20 31.73 12.31
N VAL A 33 4.61 32.74 11.64
CA VAL A 33 3.48 32.54 10.72
C VAL A 33 3.86 31.62 9.58
N GLN A 34 5.03 31.82 8.96
CA GLN A 34 5.50 31.01 7.84
C GLN A 34 5.75 29.55 8.27
N ALA A 35 6.47 29.35 9.38
CA ALA A 35 6.74 28.02 9.92
C ALA A 35 5.44 27.26 10.25
N ARG A 36 4.46 27.93 10.87
CA ARG A 36 3.15 27.35 11.16
C ARG A 36 2.37 26.97 9.89
N GLN A 37 2.35 27.83 8.88
CA GLN A 37 1.69 27.52 7.61
C GLN A 37 2.34 26.34 6.88
N LEU A 38 3.66 26.19 6.96
CA LEU A 38 4.39 25.04 6.42
C LEU A 38 4.10 23.75 7.19
N ALA A 39 4.05 23.83 8.52
CA ALA A 39 3.69 22.69 9.37
C ALA A 39 2.26 22.21 9.05
N TRP A 40 1.30 23.13 8.93
CA TRP A 40 -0.08 22.82 8.56
C TRP A 40 -0.20 22.17 7.18
N ARG A 41 0.54 22.66 6.19
CA ARG A 41 0.62 22.03 4.86
C ARG A 41 1.25 20.64 4.92
N THR A 42 2.31 20.47 5.69
CA THR A 42 2.97 19.17 5.86
C THR A 42 2.03 18.16 6.52
N GLN A 43 1.28 18.58 7.55
CA GLN A 43 0.29 17.76 8.20
C GLN A 43 -0.88 17.41 7.26
N TYR A 44 -1.33 18.37 6.45
CA TYR A 44 -2.34 18.15 5.41
C TYR A 44 -1.87 17.11 4.38
N LEU A 45 -0.65 17.25 3.85
CA LEU A 45 -0.08 16.29 2.91
C LEU A 45 0.10 14.91 3.54
N ARG A 46 0.55 14.86 4.79
CA ARG A 46 0.66 13.60 5.53
C ARG A 46 -0.71 12.94 5.73
N ALA A 47 -1.74 13.72 6.01
CA ALA A 47 -3.11 13.22 6.13
C ALA A 47 -3.61 12.65 4.79
N LEU A 48 -3.35 13.34 3.67
CA LEU A 48 -3.67 12.84 2.33
C LEU A 48 -2.91 11.54 2.03
N LEU A 49 -1.60 11.49 2.27
CA LEU A 49 -0.80 10.27 2.06
C LEU A 49 -1.28 9.10 2.94
N ALA A 50 -1.68 9.38 4.18
CA ALA A 50 -2.22 8.36 5.08
C ALA A 50 -3.61 7.84 4.63
N MET A 51 -4.38 8.66 3.90
CA MET A 51 -5.63 8.22 3.26
C MET A 51 -5.37 7.36 2.02
N ASP A 52 -4.33 7.70 1.23
CA ASP A 52 -4.03 7.04 -0.05
C ASP A 52 -3.14 5.79 0.07
N HIS A 53 -2.44 5.61 1.19
CA HIS A 53 -1.50 4.50 1.39
C HIS A 53 -1.94 3.57 2.52
N GLN A 54 -2.39 2.36 2.14
CA GLN A 54 -2.51 1.24 3.07
C GLN A 54 -1.10 0.76 3.46
N PRO A 55 -0.83 0.35 4.72
CA PRO A 55 0.50 -0.10 5.18
C PRO A 55 1.06 -1.33 4.44
N ASP A 56 0.27 -1.98 3.60
CA ASP A 56 0.65 -3.12 2.75
C ASP A 56 1.21 -2.70 1.37
N GLY A 57 1.41 -1.38 1.14
CA GLY A 57 1.93 -0.86 -0.13
C GLY A 57 0.94 -0.94 -1.30
N SER A 58 -0.32 -1.30 -1.04
CA SER A 58 -1.40 -1.20 -2.02
C SER A 58 -1.85 0.26 -2.14
N HIS A 59 -1.60 0.83 -3.32
CA HIS A 59 -2.27 2.04 -3.74
C HIS A 59 -3.69 1.66 -4.16
N LEU A 60 -4.68 2.02 -3.35
CA LEU A 60 -6.02 2.14 -3.90
C LEU A 60 -5.96 3.40 -4.77
N LEU A 61 -6.23 3.27 -6.07
CA LEU A 61 -6.68 4.42 -6.87
C LEU A 61 -8.07 4.80 -6.32
N CYS A 62 -8.12 5.32 -5.09
CA CYS A 62 -9.28 5.89 -4.44
C CYS A 62 -9.50 7.27 -5.04
N GLU A 63 -9.73 7.31 -6.34
CA GLU A 63 -9.81 8.57 -7.02
C GLU A 63 -11.27 9.01 -7.12
N HIS A 64 -11.76 9.57 -6.01
CA HIS A 64 -12.89 10.49 -6.01
C HIS A 64 -12.66 11.64 -7.03
N HIS A 65 -11.42 11.90 -7.45
CA HIS A 65 -11.09 12.81 -8.56
C HIS A 65 -11.28 12.22 -9.98
N VAL A 66 -10.95 10.96 -10.29
CA VAL A 66 -11.24 10.39 -11.63
C VAL A 66 -12.73 10.20 -11.83
N ALA A 67 -13.46 9.74 -10.81
CA ALA A 67 -14.92 9.65 -10.87
C ALA A 67 -15.57 11.03 -11.14
N ARG A 68 -15.09 12.07 -10.44
CA ARG A 68 -15.60 13.44 -10.55
C ARG A 68 -15.16 14.16 -11.82
N LEU A 69 -13.92 13.98 -12.28
CA LEU A 69 -13.39 14.59 -13.51
C LEU A 69 -13.93 13.90 -14.77
N ALA A 70 -14.15 12.59 -14.73
CA ALA A 70 -14.72 11.83 -15.86
C ALA A 70 -16.26 11.80 -15.84
N ALA A 71 -16.91 12.32 -14.80
CA ALA A 71 -18.36 12.21 -14.56
C ALA A 71 -18.87 10.76 -14.60
N ILE A 72 -18.07 9.82 -14.10
CA ILE A 72 -18.40 8.39 -14.04
C ILE A 72 -18.73 8.06 -12.58
N ALA A 73 -19.88 7.41 -12.35
CA ALA A 73 -20.24 6.93 -11.01
C ALA A 73 -19.16 5.97 -10.48
N GLU A 74 -18.71 6.17 -9.24
CA GLU A 74 -17.64 5.38 -8.60
C GLU A 74 -17.87 3.86 -8.64
N SER A 75 -19.14 3.45 -8.62
CA SER A 75 -19.55 2.05 -8.77
C SER A 75 -19.07 1.40 -10.08
N LYS A 76 -18.84 2.20 -11.13
CA LYS A 76 -18.35 1.74 -12.44
C LYS A 76 -16.82 1.62 -12.52
N LEU A 77 -16.09 2.24 -11.60
CA LEU A 77 -14.62 2.12 -11.51
C LEU A 77 -14.20 0.87 -10.71
N ARG A 78 -15.17 0.19 -10.11
CA ARG A 78 -14.95 -1.00 -9.31
C ARG A 78 -14.77 -2.22 -10.21
N LEU A 79 -13.55 -2.45 -10.69
CA LEU A 79 -13.18 -3.74 -11.28
C LEU A 79 -13.11 -4.79 -10.16
N SER A 80 -14.25 -5.41 -9.85
CA SER A 80 -14.27 -6.63 -9.05
C SER A 80 -13.72 -7.75 -9.93
N VAL A 81 -12.41 -8.01 -9.83
CA VAL A 81 -11.86 -9.28 -10.29
C VAL A 81 -12.33 -10.35 -9.29
N PRO A 82 -13.19 -11.31 -9.69
CA PRO A 82 -13.65 -12.33 -8.76
C PRO A 82 -12.45 -13.21 -8.38
N THR A 83 -11.87 -12.96 -7.21
CA THR A 83 -10.73 -13.73 -6.71
C THR A 83 -11.09 -15.18 -6.41
N SER A 84 -12.39 -15.54 -6.44
CA SER A 84 -12.89 -16.91 -6.40
C SER A 84 -12.38 -17.73 -7.59
N ARG A 85 -12.40 -17.18 -8.81
CA ARG A 85 -11.92 -17.91 -10.00
C ARG A 85 -10.41 -18.14 -9.94
N ILE A 86 -9.65 -17.13 -9.51
CA ILE A 86 -8.20 -17.24 -9.31
C ILE A 86 -7.89 -18.30 -8.24
N ARG A 87 -8.65 -18.35 -7.15
CA ARG A 87 -8.45 -19.32 -6.07
C ARG A 87 -8.72 -20.75 -6.50
N VAL A 88 -9.82 -20.97 -7.22
CA VAL A 88 -10.17 -22.29 -7.77
C VAL A 88 -9.07 -22.78 -8.71
N GLU A 89 -8.52 -21.92 -9.56
CA GLU A 89 -7.43 -22.32 -10.46
C GLU A 89 -6.11 -22.58 -9.72
N ILE A 90 -5.79 -21.81 -8.67
CA ILE A 90 -4.63 -22.09 -7.80
C ILE A 90 -4.78 -23.44 -7.10
N ASP A 91 -5.96 -23.78 -6.60
CA ASP A 91 -6.19 -25.05 -5.90
C ASP A 91 -6.15 -26.25 -6.85
N LYS A 92 -6.62 -26.08 -8.09
CA LYS A 92 -6.45 -27.07 -9.17
C LYS A 92 -4.96 -27.30 -9.48
N LEU A 93 -4.20 -26.22 -9.69
CA LEU A 93 -2.76 -26.30 -9.97
C LEU A 93 -1.99 -26.98 -8.83
N ARG A 94 -2.28 -26.62 -7.58
CA ARG A 94 -1.67 -27.27 -6.40
C ARG A 94 -1.97 -28.76 -6.32
N SER A 95 -3.19 -29.15 -6.68
CA SER A 95 -3.60 -30.56 -6.68
C SER A 95 -2.90 -31.33 -7.80
N SER A 96 -2.74 -30.73 -8.98
CA SER A 96 -1.96 -31.28 -10.10
C SER A 96 -0.48 -31.46 -9.73
N CYS A 97 0.17 -30.44 -9.16
CA CYS A 97 1.57 -30.54 -8.71
C CYS A 97 1.76 -31.63 -7.65
N ARG A 98 0.80 -31.81 -6.72
CA ARG A 98 0.85 -32.89 -5.73
C ARG A 98 0.65 -34.27 -6.34
N ALA A 99 -0.19 -34.39 -7.36
CA ALA A 99 -0.35 -35.64 -8.11
C ALA A 99 0.95 -35.99 -8.83
N LEU A 100 1.51 -35.05 -9.60
CA LEU A 100 2.79 -35.23 -10.30
C LEU A 100 3.95 -35.57 -9.34
N ASN A 101 4.00 -34.94 -8.17
CA ASN A 101 5.03 -35.26 -7.18
C ASN A 101 4.85 -36.68 -6.60
N ARG A 102 3.60 -37.13 -6.37
CA ARG A 102 3.34 -38.51 -5.94
C ARG A 102 3.72 -39.51 -7.02
N ASP A 103 3.39 -39.23 -8.28
CA ASP A 103 3.73 -40.08 -9.42
C ASP A 103 5.24 -40.17 -9.61
N TRP A 104 5.95 -39.05 -9.43
CA TRP A 104 7.41 -39.01 -9.43
C TRP A 104 8.03 -39.87 -8.31
N THR A 105 7.50 -39.78 -7.09
CA THR A 105 7.96 -40.61 -5.96
C THR A 105 7.51 -42.08 -6.02
N ALA A 106 6.49 -42.40 -6.81
CA ALA A 106 5.97 -43.75 -6.98
C ALA A 106 6.59 -44.49 -8.18
N SER A 107 7.29 -43.77 -9.06
CA SER A 107 8.08 -44.38 -10.12
C SER A 107 9.25 -45.13 -9.50
N PRO A 108 9.44 -46.43 -9.77
CA PRO A 108 10.62 -47.14 -9.31
C PRO A 108 11.86 -46.49 -9.93
N GLU A 109 12.73 -45.94 -9.09
CA GLU A 109 14.03 -45.38 -9.49
C GLU A 109 14.77 -46.43 -10.34
N PRO A 110 15.15 -46.14 -11.60
CA PRO A 110 15.79 -47.11 -12.48
C PRO A 110 17.19 -47.57 -12.01
N TRP A 111 17.68 -47.03 -10.90
CA TRP A 111 18.97 -47.38 -10.27
C TRP A 111 18.84 -47.87 -8.82
N ALA A 112 17.64 -48.14 -8.29
CA ALA A 112 17.49 -48.71 -6.96
C ALA A 112 18.27 -50.05 -6.87
N PRO A 113 19.18 -50.24 -5.89
CA PRO A 113 20.05 -51.41 -5.86
C PRO A 113 19.24 -52.69 -5.54
N LEU A 114 19.47 -53.75 -6.33
CA LEU A 114 18.93 -55.10 -6.16
C LEU A 114 19.48 -55.79 -4.89
N LEU A 115 19.18 -55.26 -3.71
CA LEU A 115 19.54 -55.89 -2.43
C LEU A 115 18.33 -56.64 -1.88
N GLY A 116 18.14 -57.88 -2.33
CA GLY A 116 17.09 -58.73 -1.78
C GLY A 116 16.76 -60.00 -2.55
N GLN A 117 17.75 -60.72 -3.09
CA GLN A 117 17.56 -62.15 -3.39
C GLN A 117 18.50 -62.95 -2.48
N SER A 118 17.97 -63.36 -1.32
CA SER A 118 18.64 -64.34 -0.47
C SER A 118 18.56 -65.70 -1.16
N MET A 119 19.72 -66.18 -1.59
CA MET A 119 19.93 -67.53 -2.11
C MET A 119 19.72 -68.54 -0.97
N THR A 120 18.60 -69.27 -0.99
CA THR A 120 18.42 -70.48 -0.18
C THR A 120 19.23 -71.60 -0.81
N LEU A 121 20.27 -72.05 -0.10
CA LEU A 121 20.84 -73.39 -0.22
C LEU A 121 20.38 -74.22 0.98
#